data_AF-A0A1W2E099-F1
#
_entry.id   AF-A0A1W2E099-F1
#
_cell.length_a   1.000
_cell.length_b   1.000
_cell.length_c   1.000
_cell.angle_alpha   90.00
_cell.angle_beta   90.00
_cell.angle_gamma   90.00
#
_symmetry.space_group_name_H-M   'P 1'
#
loop_
_entity.id
_entity.type
_entity.pdbx_description
1 polymer ?
#
loop_
_entity_poly.entity_id
_entity_poly.type
_entity_poly.pdbx_seq_one_letter_code
_entity_poly.pdbx_strand_id
1 'polypeptide(L)'
;MDDLLDRILSHDECRDYTIKKFEQMLDEIDWDCVVILQFCMHTLKWPTIKEKAAALLAVTDKINAERWYRHVLESFDDNWPDRDLWERYAPSDL
;
A
#
# COMPACT_ATOMS: atom_id res chain seq x y z
N MET A 1 15.43 -13.83 1.82
CA MET A 1 15.06 -13.33 0.47
C MET A 1 14.76 -11.88 0.74
N ASP A 2 15.65 -10.94 0.37
CA ASP A 2 15.41 -9.52 0.61
C ASP A 2 14.18 -9.12 -0.21
N ASP A 3 13.04 -8.96 0.44
CA ASP A 3 11.82 -8.56 -0.24
C ASP A 3 11.79 -7.03 -0.45
N LEU A 4 10.74 -6.54 -1.12
CA LEU A 4 10.56 -5.11 -1.37
C LEU A 4 10.50 -4.27 -0.07
N LEU A 5 9.87 -4.79 0.98
CA LEU A 5 9.78 -4.13 2.28
C LEU A 5 11.14 -4.06 2.97
N ASP A 6 11.93 -5.15 2.95
CA ASP A 6 13.28 -5.16 3.52
C ASP A 6 14.15 -4.08 2.89
N ARG A 7 14.05 -3.91 1.57
CA ARG A 7 14.78 -2.87 0.84
C ARG A 7 14.33 -1.46 1.18
N ILE A 8 13.02 -1.25 1.32
CA ILE A 8 12.45 0.06 1.71
C ILE A 8 12.88 0.41 3.14
N LEU A 9 12.78 -0.54 4.08
CA LEU A 9 13.14 -0.35 5.49
C LEU A 9 14.65 -0.16 5.68
N SER A 10 15.48 -0.81 4.85
CA SER A 10 16.95 -0.67 4.92
C SER A 10 17.49 0.65 4.37
N HIS A 11 16.65 1.44 3.67
CA HIS A 11 17.05 2.71 3.06
C HIS A 11 16.06 3.82 3.44
N ASP A 12 15.97 4.14 4.73
CA ASP A 12 15.10 5.22 5.24
C ASP A 12 15.38 6.58 4.56
N GLU A 13 16.61 6.82 4.11
CA GLU A 13 16.99 7.98 3.28
C GLU A 13 16.22 8.10 1.95
N CYS A 14 15.68 6.98 1.45
CA CYS A 14 14.86 6.91 0.24
C CYS A 14 13.36 7.02 0.56
N ARG A 15 12.96 7.09 1.83
CA ARG A 15 11.54 7.08 2.24
C ARG A 15 10.72 8.16 1.52
N ASP A 16 11.21 9.39 1.48
CA ASP A 16 10.51 10.50 0.83
C ASP A 16 10.33 10.28 -0.68
N TYR A 17 11.30 9.65 -1.32
CA TYR A 17 11.20 9.28 -2.73
C TYR A 17 10.14 8.19 -2.93
N THR A 18 10.14 7.17 -2.07
CA THR A 18 9.16 6.08 -2.10
C THR A 18 7.74 6.59 -1.83
N ILE A 19 7.56 7.47 -0.85
CA ILE A 19 6.27 8.13 -0.59
C ILE A 19 5.80 8.85 -1.85
N LYS A 20 6.64 9.69 -2.47
CA LYS A 20 6.28 10.39 -3.71
C LYS A 20 5.90 9.43 -4.84
N LYS A 21 6.56 8.28 -4.93
CA LYS A 21 6.22 7.25 -5.92
C LYS A 21 4.86 6.60 -5.64
N PHE A 22 4.59 6.26 -4.39
CA PHE A 22 3.29 5.71 -3.99
C PHE A 22 2.15 6.73 -4.15
N GLU A 23 2.43 8.01 -3.90
CA GLU A 23 1.50 9.09 -4.19
C GLU A 23 1.19 9.19 -5.69
N GLN A 24 2.18 9.03 -6.59
CA GLN A 24 1.96 8.98 -8.03
C GLN A 24 1.12 7.76 -8.44
N MET A 25 1.38 6.60 -7.84
CA MET A 25 0.58 5.39 -8.08
C MET A 25 -0.88 5.57 -7.66
N LEU A 26 -1.16 6.34 -6.60
CA LEU A 26 -2.54 6.69 -6.21
C LEU A 26 -3.23 7.61 -7.23
N ASP A 27 -2.49 8.53 -7.86
CA ASP A 27 -3.03 9.44 -8.87
C ASP A 27 -3.39 8.69 -10.17
N GLU A 28 -2.60 7.69 -10.53
CA GLU A 28 -2.74 6.87 -11.75
C GLU A 28 -3.24 5.44 -11.43
N ILE A 29 -4.03 5.30 -10.37
CA ILE A 29 -4.34 4.00 -9.78
C ILE A 29 -4.95 3.02 -10.78
N ASP A 30 -4.40 1.81 -10.77
CA ASP A 30 -4.91 0.62 -11.43
C ASP A 30 -4.76 -0.61 -10.53
N TRP A 31 -5.10 -1.79 -11.05
CA TRP A 31 -5.00 -3.03 -10.29
C TRP A 31 -3.58 -3.35 -9.83
N ASP A 32 -2.56 -3.13 -10.67
CA ASP A 32 -1.18 -3.44 -10.33
C ASP A 32 -0.66 -2.51 -9.23
N CYS A 33 -1.08 -1.23 -9.28
CA CYS A 33 -0.81 -0.27 -8.22
C CYS A 33 -1.42 -0.70 -6.89
N VAL A 34 -2.66 -1.20 -6.89
CA VAL A 34 -3.35 -1.65 -5.67
C VAL A 34 -2.57 -2.77 -5.00
N VAL A 35 -2.13 -3.79 -5.75
CA VAL A 35 -1.41 -4.94 -5.19
C VAL A 35 -0.12 -4.50 -4.49
N ILE A 36 0.66 -3.61 -5.13
CA ILE A 36 1.90 -3.08 -4.56
C ILE A 36 1.61 -2.26 -3.31
N LEU A 37 0.63 -1.36 -3.38
CA LEU A 37 0.29 -0.48 -2.26
C LEU A 37 -0.26 -1.27 -1.07
N GLN A 38 -1.12 -2.27 -1.30
CA GLN A 38 -1.64 -3.13 -0.23
C GLN A 38 -0.52 -3.90 0.46
N PHE A 39 0.38 -4.52 -0.30
CA PHE A 39 1.54 -5.23 0.26
C PHE A 39 2.41 -4.30 1.11
N CYS A 40 2.73 -3.12 0.57
CA CYS A 40 3.60 -2.17 1.26
C CYS A 40 2.94 -1.57 2.50
N MET A 41 1.68 -1.13 2.40
CA MET A 41 1.01 -0.39 3.47
C MET A 41 0.53 -1.28 4.61
N HIS A 42 0.38 -2.59 4.39
CA HIS A 42 0.16 -3.54 5.47
C HIS A 42 1.26 -3.48 6.53
N THR A 43 2.52 -3.46 6.09
CA THR A 43 3.69 -3.41 6.98
C THR A 43 4.08 -1.99 7.36
N LEU A 44 4.16 -1.09 6.38
CA LEU A 44 4.71 0.25 6.57
C LEU A 44 3.72 1.22 7.25
N LYS A 45 2.42 1.06 6.97
CA LYS A 45 1.32 1.86 7.53
C LYS A 45 1.57 3.38 7.48
N TRP A 46 2.11 3.90 6.37
CA TRP A 46 2.47 5.32 6.27
C TRP A 46 1.24 6.23 6.23
N PRO A 47 1.06 7.15 7.21
CA PRO A 47 -0.13 7.99 7.29
C PRO A 47 -0.38 8.84 6.04
N THR A 48 0.68 9.38 5.43
CA THR A 48 0.62 10.21 4.22
C THR A 48 -0.10 9.50 3.07
N ILE A 49 0.16 8.21 2.88
CA ILE A 49 -0.47 7.42 1.82
C ILE A 49 -1.94 7.14 2.16
N LYS A 50 -2.25 6.85 3.44
CA LYS A 50 -3.63 6.66 3.93
C LYS A 50 -4.47 7.91 3.70
N GLU A 51 -3.95 9.07 4.10
CA GLU A 51 -4.60 10.36 3.96
C GLU A 51 -4.86 10.71 2.50
N LYS A 52 -3.87 10.50 1.62
CA LYS A 52 -4.03 10.75 0.19
C LYS A 52 -5.08 9.81 -0.43
N ALA A 53 -5.03 8.50 -0.13
CA ALA A 53 -6.02 7.55 -0.63
C ALA A 53 -7.45 7.90 -0.18
N ALA A 54 -7.63 8.32 1.08
CA ALA A 54 -8.91 8.78 1.60
C ALA A 54 -9.40 10.06 0.91
N ALA A 55 -8.50 11.02 0.66
CA ALA A 55 -8.83 12.24 -0.05
C ALA A 55 -9.28 11.97 -1.50
N LEU A 56 -8.58 11.07 -2.21
CA LEU A 56 -8.93 10.67 -3.57
C LEU A 56 -10.25 9.90 -3.62
N LEU A 57 -10.49 9.01 -2.66
CA LEU A 57 -11.77 8.30 -2.52
C LEU A 57 -12.94 9.27 -2.35
N ALA A 58 -12.77 10.35 -1.60
CA ALA A 58 -13.83 11.33 -1.32
C ALA A 58 -14.25 12.14 -2.56
N VAL A 59 -13.40 12.23 -3.59
CA VAL A 59 -13.63 13.10 -4.77
C VAL A 59 -13.77 12.32 -6.08
N THR A 60 -13.48 11.03 -6.10
CA THR A 60 -13.54 10.22 -7.33
C THR A 60 -14.99 9.94 -7.76
N ASP A 61 -15.23 10.01 -9.05
CA ASP A 61 -16.49 9.63 -9.71
C ASP A 61 -16.39 8.29 -10.46
N LYS A 62 -15.20 7.68 -10.47
CA LYS A 62 -14.91 6.42 -11.17
C LYS A 62 -15.11 5.24 -10.24
N ILE A 63 -16.11 4.41 -10.52
CA ILE A 63 -16.44 3.20 -9.73
C ILE A 63 -15.22 2.29 -9.51
N ASN A 64 -14.40 2.07 -10.54
CA ASN A 64 -13.22 1.23 -10.42
C ASN A 64 -12.16 1.84 -9.49
N ALA A 65 -11.90 3.15 -9.62
CA ALA A 65 -10.95 3.85 -8.76
C ALA A 65 -11.44 3.89 -7.31
N GLU A 66 -12.75 4.10 -7.10
CA GLU A 66 -13.37 4.03 -5.77
C GLU A 66 -13.09 2.68 -5.10
N ARG A 67 -13.32 1.57 -5.82
CA ARG A 67 -13.03 0.22 -5.33
C ARG A 67 -11.55 0.05 -5.01
N TRP A 68 -10.65 0.54 -5.86
CA TRP A 68 -9.21 0.44 -5.66
C TRP A 68 -8.72 1.22 -4.44
N TYR A 69 -9.21 2.45 -4.22
CA TYR A 69 -8.86 3.22 -3.03
C TYR A 69 -9.36 2.56 -1.75
N ARG A 70 -10.57 1.96 -1.76
CA ARG A 70 -11.08 1.19 -0.62
C ARG A 70 -10.16 0.02 -0.29
N HIS A 71 -9.72 -0.75 -1.29
CA HIS A 71 -8.78 -1.85 -1.11
C HIS A 71 -7.42 -1.41 -0.53
N VAL A 72 -6.90 -0.26 -0.98
CA VAL A 72 -5.68 0.31 -0.38
C VAL A 72 -5.92 0.71 1.08
N LEU A 73 -7.06 1.34 1.41
CA LEU A 73 -7.37 1.74 2.78
C LEU A 73 -7.56 0.54 3.73
N GLU A 74 -8.14 -0.56 3.24
CA GLU A 74 -8.30 -1.81 3.99
C GLU A 74 -6.96 -2.40 4.45
N SER A 75 -5.87 -2.18 3.69
CA SER A 75 -4.54 -2.69 4.07
C SER A 75 -3.95 -2.04 5.33
N PHE A 76 -4.51 -0.91 5.79
CA PHE A 76 -4.07 -0.25 7.03
C PHE A 76 -4.71 -0.84 8.28
N ASP A 77 -5.73 -1.68 8.13
CA ASP A 77 -6.40 -2.36 9.23
C ASP A 77 -5.77 -3.75 9.47
N ASP A 78 -5.62 -4.15 10.73
CA ASP A 78 -4.99 -5.43 11.10
C ASP A 78 -5.83 -6.66 10.74
N ASN A 79 -7.09 -6.46 10.36
CA ASN A 79 -8.08 -7.51 10.15
C ASN A 79 -8.50 -7.60 8.68
N TRP A 80 -7.51 -7.68 7.78
CA TRP A 80 -7.78 -7.71 6.34
C TRP A 80 -8.02 -9.12 5.79
N PRO A 81 -8.99 -9.30 4.86
CA PRO A 81 -9.40 -10.61 4.35
C PRO A 81 -8.28 -11.40 3.66
N ASP A 82 -7.34 -10.71 3.01
CA ASP A 82 -6.30 -11.33 2.18
C ASP A 82 -5.04 -11.72 2.98
N ARG A 83 -5.06 -11.62 4.31
CA ARG A 83 -3.90 -11.89 5.18
C ARG A 83 -3.22 -13.23 4.89
N ASP A 84 -4.02 -14.26 4.64
CA ASP A 84 -3.57 -15.61 4.33
C ASP A 84 -2.77 -15.69 3.01
N LEU A 85 -3.08 -14.85 2.02
CA LEU A 85 -2.30 -14.75 0.77
C LEU A 85 -0.88 -14.21 1.02
N TRP A 86 -0.67 -13.46 2.09
CA TRP A 86 0.60 -12.80 2.40
C TRP A 86 1.38 -13.47 3.53
N GLU A 87 0.80 -14.47 4.22
CA GLU A 87 1.53 -15.32 5.19
C GLU A 87 2.78 -15.97 4.58
N ARG A 88 2.79 -16.22 3.25
CA ARG A 88 3.98 -16.74 2.55
C ARG A 88 5.16 -15.76 2.52
N TYR A 89 4.89 -14.47 2.66
CA TYR A 89 5.90 -13.40 2.67
C TYR A 89 6.17 -12.87 4.07
N ALA A 90 5.39 -13.31 5.08
CA ALA A 90 5.74 -13.04 6.47
C ALA A 90 7.09 -13.72 6.77
N PRO A 91 8.02 -13.03 7.46
CA PRO A 91 9.29 -13.64 7.84
C PRO A 91 8.99 -14.89 8.65
N SER A 92 9.42 -16.04 8.13
CA SER A 92 9.48 -17.27 8.90
C SER A 92 10.44 -17.02 10.06
N ASP A 93 9.94 -16.99 11.29
CA ASP A 93 10.80 -17.11 12.46
C ASP A 93 11.61 -18.41 12.32
N LEU A 94 12.90 -18.28 12.00
CA LEU A 94 13.95 -19.28 12.10
C LEU A 94 15.16 -18.66 12.77
#